data_AF-A0A820JIA8-F1
#
_entry.id   AF-A0A820JIA8-F1
#
_cell.length_a   1.000
_cell.length_b   1.000
_cell.length_c   1.000
_cell.angle_alpha   90.00
_cell.angle_beta   90.00
_cell.angle_gamma   90.00
#
_symmetry.space_group_name_H-M   'P 1'
#
loop_
_entity.id
_entity.type
_entity.pdbx_description
1 polymer ?
#
loop_
_entity_poly.entity_id
_entity_poly.type
_entity_poly.pdbx_seq_one_letter_code
_entity_poly.pdbx_strand_id
1 'polypeptide(L)'
;MQMNMGEGKTSVILPMLALSLCSSSSSLVRIVALKSLFPVNYQSLRYKLGGLLNRRVLPFACRRDMNFTNEQIKQIFNRLQQGLHSCDVILTSPEDILSFDLLTIDKCRRNEFDTSRSMLTIQRWLKTYARDVLDESDEILHVKYQLIYTVGGQQQVDGGAERWKTIQSILELVKKHAASISKCF
;
A
#
# COMPACT_ATOMS: atom_id res chain seq x y z
N MET A 1 22.58 -10.10 -8.82
CA MET A 1 22.40 -9.84 -10.27
C MET A 1 21.03 -9.17 -10.42
N GLN A 2 20.98 -7.94 -10.93
CA GLN A 2 19.75 -7.13 -11.09
C GLN A 2 19.45 -7.05 -12.59
N MET A 3 18.21 -7.30 -13.00
CA MET A 3 17.78 -7.12 -14.40
C MET A 3 17.29 -5.69 -14.63
N ASN A 4 17.52 -5.16 -15.82
CA ASN A 4 17.11 -3.81 -16.20
C ASN A 4 15.60 -3.73 -16.47
N MET A 5 15.04 -2.52 -16.43
CA MET A 5 13.65 -2.31 -16.85
C MET A 5 13.47 -2.72 -18.31
N GLY A 6 12.36 -3.38 -18.62
CA GLY A 6 12.05 -3.86 -19.97
C GLY A 6 12.53 -5.28 -20.30
N GLU A 7 13.37 -5.91 -19.45
CA GLU A 7 13.88 -7.27 -19.68
C GLU A 7 12.91 -8.39 -19.26
N GLY A 8 11.68 -8.03 -18.87
CA GLY A 8 10.63 -8.99 -18.56
C GLY A 8 10.63 -9.55 -17.13
N LYS A 9 11.23 -8.85 -16.15
CA LYS A 9 11.13 -9.16 -14.71
C LYS A 9 9.67 -9.40 -14.28
N THR A 10 8.83 -8.38 -14.44
CA THR A 10 7.42 -8.41 -14.02
C THR A 10 6.55 -9.25 -14.95
N SER A 11 6.92 -9.36 -16.23
CA SER A 11 6.10 -10.04 -17.23
C SER A 11 6.36 -11.55 -17.32
N VAL A 12 7.56 -12.04 -17.01
CA VAL A 12 7.95 -13.45 -17.15
C VAL A 12 8.34 -14.06 -15.80
N ILE A 13 9.29 -13.43 -15.09
CA ILE A 13 9.82 -14.00 -13.85
C ILE A 13 8.79 -13.99 -12.74
N LEU A 14 8.08 -12.87 -12.55
CA LEU A 14 7.13 -12.73 -11.46
C LEU A 14 6.01 -13.79 -11.48
N PRO A 15 5.34 -14.10 -12.62
CA PRO A 15 4.43 -15.24 -12.70
C PRO A 15 5.08 -16.59 -12.40
N MET A 16 6.27 -16.86 -12.93
CA MET A 16 6.97 -18.13 -12.69
C MET A 16 7.34 -18.32 -11.21
N LEU A 17 7.83 -17.26 -10.58
CA LEU A 17 8.15 -17.23 -9.16
C LEU A 17 6.91 -17.41 -8.30
N ALA A 18 5.79 -16.77 -8.66
CA ALA A 18 4.54 -16.96 -7.94
C ALA A 18 4.08 -18.44 -7.97
N LEU A 19 4.20 -19.11 -9.12
CA LEU A 19 3.84 -20.53 -9.23
C LEU A 19 4.77 -21.45 -8.44
N SER A 20 6.09 -21.20 -8.51
CA SER A 20 7.06 -22.02 -7.79
C SER A 20 6.86 -21.91 -6.28
N LEU A 21 6.58 -20.71 -5.78
CA LEU A 21 6.30 -20.46 -4.36
C LEU A 21 4.93 -21.00 -3.91
N CYS A 22 3.92 -21.03 -4.78
CA CYS A 22 2.62 -21.61 -4.46
C CYS A 22 2.62 -23.15 -4.39
N SER A 23 3.65 -23.83 -4.92
CA SER A 23 3.67 -25.28 -5.13
C SER A 23 3.63 -26.12 -3.84
N SER A 24 3.98 -25.54 -2.68
CA SER A 24 3.97 -26.28 -1.41
C SER A 24 2.63 -26.22 -0.64
N SER A 25 1.60 -25.53 -1.17
CA SER A 25 0.29 -25.29 -0.53
C SER A 25 0.34 -24.83 0.94
N SER A 26 1.50 -24.35 1.39
CA SER A 26 1.78 -23.97 2.77
C SER A 26 1.88 -22.46 2.95
N SER A 27 1.94 -21.72 1.83
CA SER A 27 2.00 -20.27 1.84
C SER A 27 1.22 -19.67 0.68
N LEU A 28 0.60 -18.52 0.96
CA LEU A 28 -0.09 -17.69 -0.01
C LEU A 28 0.88 -16.64 -0.57
N VAL A 29 1.11 -16.64 -1.88
CA VAL A 29 2.01 -15.65 -2.48
C VAL A 29 1.34 -14.28 -2.51
N ARG A 30 2.04 -13.26 -2.02
CA ARG A 30 1.61 -11.86 -2.04
C ARG A 30 2.61 -11.02 -2.81
N ILE A 31 2.22 -10.63 -4.01
CA ILE A 31 2.97 -9.71 -4.85
C ILE A 31 2.69 -8.29 -4.34
N VAL A 32 3.75 -7.59 -3.95
CA VAL A 32 3.72 -6.20 -3.54
C VAL A 32 4.29 -5.37 -4.66
N ALA A 33 3.47 -4.53 -5.28
CA ALA A 33 3.86 -3.67 -6.39
C ALA A 33 3.62 -2.20 -6.05
N LEU A 34 4.33 -1.30 -6.73
CA LEU A 34 4.06 0.13 -6.68
C LEU A 34 2.60 0.42 -7.07
N LYS A 35 1.95 1.34 -6.35
CA LYS A 35 0.53 1.68 -6.59
C LYS A 35 0.26 2.12 -8.04
N SER A 36 1.21 2.83 -8.66
CA SER A 36 1.15 3.28 -10.06
C SER A 36 1.15 2.12 -11.07
N LEU A 37 1.80 1.01 -10.73
CA LEU A 37 1.92 -0.17 -11.59
C LEU A 37 0.81 -1.20 -11.36
N PHE A 38 0.01 -1.02 -10.30
CA PHE A 38 -1.02 -1.97 -9.89
C PHE A 38 -1.97 -2.39 -11.01
N PRO A 39 -2.59 -1.47 -11.80
CA PRO A 39 -3.54 -1.87 -12.84
C PRO A 39 -2.91 -2.70 -13.96
N VAL A 40 -1.69 -2.31 -14.38
CA VAL A 40 -0.94 -2.98 -15.44
C VAL A 40 -0.50 -4.37 -14.97
N ASN A 41 0.05 -4.47 -13.77
CA ASN A 41 0.46 -5.73 -13.18
C ASN A 41 -0.74 -6.65 -12.96
N TYR A 42 -1.87 -6.12 -12.49
CA TYR A 42 -3.10 -6.89 -12.31
C TYR A 42 -3.58 -7.52 -13.62
N GLN A 43 -3.64 -6.73 -14.70
CA GLN A 43 -4.06 -7.24 -16.01
C GLN A 43 -3.11 -8.31 -16.55
N SER A 44 -1.79 -8.05 -16.49
CA SER A 44 -0.75 -8.98 -16.95
C SER A 44 -0.76 -10.30 -16.16
N LEU A 45 -0.81 -10.23 -14.83
CA LEU A 45 -0.84 -11.40 -13.96
C LEU A 45 -2.15 -12.16 -14.12
N ARG A 46 -3.30 -11.48 -14.23
CA ARG A 46 -4.59 -12.15 -14.43
C ARG A 46 -4.63 -12.92 -15.75
N TYR A 47 -4.10 -12.35 -16.82
CA TYR A 47 -4.02 -13.04 -18.11
C TYR A 47 -3.15 -14.30 -18.03
N LYS A 48 -1.97 -14.21 -17.40
CA LYS A 48 -1.00 -15.31 -17.35
C LYS A 48 -1.37 -16.38 -16.32
N LEU A 49 -1.66 -15.97 -15.10
CA LEU A 49 -1.97 -16.88 -13.99
C LEU A 49 -3.42 -17.37 -14.08
N GLY A 50 -4.38 -16.45 -14.25
CA GLY A 50 -5.80 -16.78 -14.29
C GLY A 50 -6.24 -17.44 -15.59
N GLY A 51 -5.70 -17.00 -16.72
CA GLY A 51 -5.99 -17.58 -18.02
C GLY A 51 -5.29 -18.92 -18.24
N LEU A 52 -3.95 -18.91 -18.29
CA LEU A 52 -3.19 -20.07 -18.74
C LEU A 52 -3.05 -21.16 -17.67
N LEU A 53 -3.05 -20.78 -16.39
CA LEU A 53 -2.65 -21.65 -15.29
C LEU A 53 -3.77 -21.85 -14.26
N ASN A 54 -4.95 -21.28 -14.52
CA ASN A 54 -6.15 -21.36 -13.68
C ASN A 54 -5.89 -21.00 -12.20
N ARG A 55 -5.04 -19.99 -11.96
CA ARG A 55 -4.77 -19.42 -10.62
C ARG A 55 -5.33 -18.02 -10.53
N ARG A 56 -6.17 -17.73 -9.55
CA ARG A 56 -6.81 -16.41 -9.42
C ARG A 56 -5.77 -15.40 -8.92
N VAL A 57 -5.86 -14.19 -9.46
CA VAL A 57 -5.16 -13.03 -8.92
C VAL A 57 -6.15 -12.24 -8.08
N LEU A 58 -5.97 -12.27 -6.77
CA LEU A 58 -6.81 -11.62 -5.77
C LEU A 58 -6.28 -10.21 -5.51
N PRO A 59 -6.94 -9.14 -5.98
CA PRO A 59 -6.53 -7.79 -5.63
C PRO A 59 -6.86 -7.54 -4.15
N PHE A 60 -5.85 -7.14 -3.38
CA PHE A 60 -6.02 -6.66 -2.02
C PHE A 60 -5.77 -5.15 -2.02
N ALA A 61 -6.86 -4.39 -1.93
CA ALA A 61 -6.83 -2.93 -1.87
C ALA A 61 -7.58 -2.47 -0.62
N CYS A 62 -7.01 -1.52 0.10
CA CYS A 62 -7.60 -0.99 1.32
C CYS A 62 -7.51 0.53 1.32
N ARG A 63 -8.66 1.19 1.45
CA ARG A 63 -8.71 2.63 1.68
C ARG A 63 -9.07 2.89 3.14
N ARG A 64 -8.51 3.94 3.72
CA ARG A 64 -8.73 4.28 5.14
C ARG A 64 -10.16 4.73 5.46
N ASP A 65 -10.95 5.08 4.44
CA ASP A 65 -12.37 5.46 4.59
C ASP A 65 -13.32 4.24 4.55
N MET A 66 -12.79 3.03 4.30
CA MET A 66 -13.61 1.82 4.25
C MET A 66 -14.18 1.50 5.64
N ASN A 67 -15.50 1.36 5.71
CA ASN A 67 -16.18 0.94 6.91
C ASN A 67 -16.53 -0.56 6.85
N PHE A 68 -15.56 -1.40 7.19
CA PHE A 68 -15.77 -2.84 7.19
C PHE A 68 -16.71 -3.29 8.31
N THR A 69 -17.68 -4.13 7.97
CA THR A 69 -18.42 -4.93 8.96
C THR A 69 -17.62 -6.17 9.34
N ASN A 70 -17.88 -6.72 10.52
CA ASN A 70 -17.24 -7.97 10.95
C ASN A 70 -17.51 -9.13 9.98
N GLU A 71 -18.69 -9.15 9.35
CA GLU A 71 -19.02 -10.14 8.32
C GLU A 71 -18.15 -10.00 7.06
N GLN A 72 -17.96 -8.77 6.58
CA GLN A 72 -17.08 -8.51 5.43
C GLN A 72 -15.64 -8.93 5.72
N ILE A 73 -15.12 -8.67 6.93
CA ILE A 73 -13.79 -9.12 7.34
C ILE A 73 -13.69 -10.65 7.34
N LYS A 74 -14.70 -11.36 7.85
CA LYS A 74 -14.74 -12.83 7.80
C LYS A 74 -14.77 -13.35 6.36
N GLN A 75 -15.53 -12.71 5.46
CA GLN A 75 -15.55 -13.07 4.04
C GLN A 75 -14.19 -12.86 3.36
N ILE A 76 -13.50 -11.76 3.68
CA ILE A 76 -12.12 -11.52 3.22
C ILE A 76 -11.21 -12.63 3.72
N PHE A 77 -11.29 -13.00 5.01
CA PHE A 77 -10.44 -14.03 5.58
C PHE A 77 -10.66 -15.39 4.92
N ASN A 78 -11.93 -15.79 4.74
CA ASN A 78 -12.29 -17.03 4.06
C ASN A 78 -11.73 -17.07 2.62
N ARG A 79 -11.77 -15.94 1.90
CA ARG A 79 -11.19 -15.82 0.55
C ARG A 79 -9.68 -15.98 0.56
N LEU A 80 -8.98 -15.42 1.55
CA LEU A 80 -7.53 -15.58 1.69
C LEU A 80 -7.15 -17.04 1.98
N GLN A 81 -7.88 -17.71 2.89
CA GLN A 81 -7.66 -19.12 3.21
C GLN A 81 -7.95 -20.03 2.00
N GLN A 82 -9.05 -19.80 1.29
CA GLN A 82 -9.34 -20.50 0.03
C GLN A 82 -8.25 -20.24 -1.02
N GLY A 83 -7.73 -19.01 -1.09
CA GLY A 83 -6.63 -18.65 -1.97
C GLY A 83 -5.36 -19.44 -1.69
N LEU A 84 -5.02 -19.66 -0.42
CA LEU A 84 -3.89 -20.49 -0.02
C LEU A 84 -4.05 -21.93 -0.53
N HIS A 85 -5.23 -22.54 -0.34
CA HIS A 85 -5.49 -23.90 -0.81
C HIS A 85 -5.56 -24.02 -2.34
N SER A 86 -6.00 -22.97 -3.02
CA SER A 86 -6.13 -22.93 -4.48
C SER A 86 -4.86 -22.50 -5.19
N CYS A 87 -3.77 -22.23 -4.44
CA CYS A 87 -2.52 -21.67 -4.97
C CYS A 87 -2.74 -20.35 -5.72
N ASP A 88 -3.71 -19.55 -5.28
CA ASP A 88 -3.97 -18.22 -5.81
C ASP A 88 -2.88 -17.23 -5.40
N VAL A 89 -2.89 -16.05 -6.02
CA VAL A 89 -1.88 -15.01 -5.78
C VAL A 89 -2.56 -13.73 -5.36
N ILE A 90 -2.11 -13.10 -4.28
CA ILE A 90 -2.52 -11.76 -3.89
C ILE A 90 -1.69 -10.73 -4.67
N LEU A 91 -2.34 -9.68 -5.17
CA LEU A 91 -1.67 -8.45 -5.62
C LEU A 91 -2.08 -7.29 -4.70
N THR A 92 -1.11 -6.62 -4.10
CA THR A 92 -1.29 -5.49 -3.18
C THR A 92 -0.23 -4.41 -3.43
N SER A 93 -0.39 -3.24 -2.80
CA SER A 93 0.68 -2.25 -2.67
C SER A 93 1.09 -2.04 -1.21
N PRO A 94 2.26 -1.43 -0.93
CA PRO A 94 2.67 -1.04 0.42
C PRO A 94 1.62 -0.14 1.12
N GLU A 95 1.00 0.77 0.37
CA GLU A 95 -0.06 1.67 0.85
C GLU A 95 -1.30 0.92 1.32
N ASP A 96 -1.71 -0.13 0.59
CA ASP A 96 -2.89 -0.92 0.94
C ASP A 96 -2.64 -1.77 2.20
N ILE A 97 -1.43 -2.33 2.34
CA ILE A 97 -1.02 -3.06 3.55
C ILE A 97 -1.08 -2.11 4.76
N LEU A 98 -0.40 -0.96 4.67
CA LEU A 98 -0.35 0.00 5.77
C LEU A 98 -1.73 0.62 6.06
N SER A 99 -2.55 0.84 5.03
CA SER A 99 -3.93 1.32 5.23
C SER A 99 -4.78 0.31 5.99
N PHE A 100 -4.62 -0.98 5.73
CA PHE A 100 -5.30 -2.04 6.50
C PHE A 100 -4.80 -2.10 7.95
N ASP A 101 -3.50 -1.88 8.15
CA ASP A 101 -2.89 -1.80 9.48
C ASP A 101 -3.41 -0.64 10.31
N LEU A 102 -3.40 0.56 9.74
CA LEU A 102 -3.91 1.76 10.39
C LEU A 102 -5.42 1.69 10.62
N LEU A 103 -6.19 1.16 9.66
CA LEU A 103 -7.64 1.01 9.83
C LEU A 103 -7.98 0.06 10.98
N THR A 104 -7.21 -1.01 11.18
CA THR A 104 -7.36 -1.90 12.34
C THR A 104 -7.15 -1.16 13.66
N ILE A 105 -6.13 -0.30 13.72
CA ILE A 105 -5.86 0.55 14.89
C ILE A 105 -6.99 1.56 15.10
N ASP A 106 -7.48 2.21 14.03
CA ASP A 106 -8.60 3.16 14.11
C ASP A 106 -9.89 2.51 14.61
N LYS A 107 -10.17 1.26 14.20
CA LYS A 107 -11.28 0.47 14.72
C LYS A 107 -11.13 0.20 16.22
N CYS A 108 -9.93 -0.12 16.70
CA CYS A 108 -9.66 -0.20 18.15
C CYS A 108 -9.93 1.14 18.86
N ARG A 109 -9.49 2.27 18.29
CA ARG A 109 -9.70 3.61 18.86
C ARG A 109 -11.17 4.01 18.95
N ARG A 110 -12.01 3.49 18.05
CA ARG A 110 -13.47 3.70 18.01
C ARG A 110 -14.24 2.71 18.88
N ASN A 111 -13.55 1.87 19.67
CA ASN A 111 -14.14 0.78 20.46
C ASN A 111 -14.87 -0.29 19.63
N GLU A 112 -14.55 -0.42 18.33
CA GLU A 112 -15.11 -1.45 17.44
C GLU A 112 -14.30 -2.76 17.56
N PHE A 113 -14.23 -3.32 18.78
CA PHE A 113 -13.28 -4.38 19.13
C PHE A 113 -13.50 -5.71 18.41
N ASP A 114 -14.74 -6.07 18.09
CA ASP A 114 -15.02 -7.31 17.38
C ASP A 114 -14.47 -7.27 15.95
N THR A 115 -14.71 -6.16 15.25
CA THR A 115 -14.18 -5.93 13.90
C THR A 115 -12.66 -5.84 13.93
N SER A 116 -12.08 -5.07 14.86
CA SER A 116 -10.62 -4.91 14.93
C SER A 116 -9.90 -6.21 15.30
N ARG A 117 -10.49 -7.05 16.16
CA ARG A 117 -9.95 -8.38 16.50
C ARG A 117 -9.95 -9.30 15.27
N SER A 118 -11.01 -9.29 14.48
CA SER A 118 -11.07 -10.04 13.22
C SER A 118 -10.04 -9.55 12.20
N MET A 119 -9.87 -8.23 12.06
CA MET A 119 -8.83 -7.67 11.16
C MET A 119 -7.42 -8.02 11.64
N LEU A 120 -7.14 -7.92 12.94
CA LEU A 120 -5.87 -8.32 13.54
C LEU A 120 -5.57 -9.81 13.32
N THR A 121 -6.60 -10.66 13.31
CA THR A 121 -6.46 -12.08 13.00
C THR A 121 -5.97 -12.28 11.57
N ILE A 122 -6.54 -11.54 10.60
CA ILE A 122 -6.07 -11.56 9.20
C ILE A 122 -4.61 -11.11 9.10
N GLN A 123 -4.23 -10.02 9.78
CA GLN A 123 -2.85 -9.51 9.75
C GLN A 123 -1.85 -10.54 10.28
N ARG A 124 -2.15 -11.15 11.43
CA ARG A 124 -1.31 -12.19 12.02
C ARG A 124 -1.21 -13.40 11.11
N TRP A 125 -2.33 -13.81 10.52
CA TRP A 125 -2.34 -14.93 9.59
C TRP A 125 -1.51 -14.62 8.33
N LEU A 126 -1.65 -13.44 7.73
CA LEU A 126 -0.83 -13.03 6.59
C LEU A 126 0.66 -12.97 6.96
N LYS A 127 1.02 -12.51 8.15
CA LYS A 127 2.42 -12.52 8.60
C LYS A 127 3.01 -13.93 8.71
N THR A 128 2.18 -14.93 9.00
CA THR A 128 2.62 -16.33 9.13
C THR A 128 2.60 -17.08 7.80
N TYR A 129 1.56 -16.86 6.98
CA TYR A 129 1.28 -17.68 5.81
C TYR A 129 1.52 -16.98 4.48
N ALA A 130 1.71 -15.65 4.44
CA ALA A 130 2.04 -14.97 3.20
C ALA A 130 3.54 -15.07 2.89
N ARG A 131 3.88 -15.28 1.62
CA ARG A 131 5.23 -15.06 1.08
C ARG A 131 5.22 -13.82 0.20
N ASP A 132 5.94 -12.80 0.64
CA ASP A 132 6.01 -11.52 -0.07
C ASP A 132 7.02 -11.57 -1.22
N VAL A 133 6.58 -11.12 -2.39
CA VAL A 133 7.43 -10.88 -3.56
C VAL A 133 7.31 -9.41 -3.90
N LEU A 134 8.41 -8.67 -3.79
CA LEU A 134 8.45 -7.24 -4.07
C LEU A 134 8.79 -7.02 -5.55
N ASP A 135 7.90 -6.36 -6.28
CA ASP A 135 8.15 -5.89 -7.65
C ASP A 135 8.68 -4.45 -7.58
N GLU A 136 9.77 -4.15 -8.29
CA GLU A 136 10.55 -2.90 -8.13
C GLU A 136 10.99 -2.64 -6.68
N SER A 137 11.66 -3.64 -6.10
CA SER A 137 12.12 -3.62 -4.71
C SER A 137 13.08 -2.47 -4.38
N ASP A 138 13.86 -2.01 -5.37
CA ASP A 138 14.74 -0.85 -5.26
C ASP A 138 13.95 0.44 -4.99
N GLU A 139 12.81 0.62 -5.64
CA GLU A 139 11.90 1.74 -5.39
C GLU A 139 11.11 1.55 -4.09
N ILE A 140 10.54 0.36 -3.84
CA ILE A 140 9.74 0.07 -2.64
C ILE A 140 10.55 0.24 -1.36
N LEU A 141 11.83 -0.17 -1.37
CA LEU A 141 12.72 -0.10 -0.21
C LEU A 141 13.57 1.18 -0.18
N HIS A 142 13.35 2.10 -1.12
CA HIS A 142 14.12 3.33 -1.20
C HIS A 142 13.84 4.22 0.04
N VAL A 143 14.87 4.91 0.54
CA VAL A 143 14.75 5.79 1.73
C VAL A 143 13.76 6.94 1.58
N LYS A 144 13.48 7.33 0.32
CA LYS A 144 12.50 8.36 -0.04
C LYS A 144 11.07 7.82 -0.13
N TYR A 145 10.90 6.50 -0.21
CA TYR A 145 9.60 5.85 -0.21
C TYR A 145 9.05 5.80 1.22
N GLN A 146 8.52 6.94 1.69
CA GLN A 146 7.94 7.06 3.02
C GLN A 146 6.42 7.19 2.93
N LEU A 147 5.73 6.29 3.62
CA LEU A 147 4.29 6.33 3.75
C LEU A 147 3.90 7.04 5.04
N ILE A 148 3.61 8.34 4.93
CA ILE A 148 3.21 9.19 6.05
C ILE A 148 1.69 9.35 6.05
N TYR A 149 1.04 8.88 7.12
CA TYR A 149 -0.40 8.97 7.28
C TYR A 149 -0.77 9.78 8.52
N THR A 150 -1.66 10.75 8.34
CA THR A 150 -2.28 11.49 9.44
C THR A 150 -3.28 10.61 10.19
N VAL A 151 -3.37 10.72 11.51
CA VAL A 151 -4.35 10.00 12.34
C VAL A 151 -5.21 11.03 13.07
N GLY A 152 -6.51 10.76 13.19
CA GLY A 152 -7.47 11.65 13.85
C GLY A 152 -8.34 12.45 12.87
N GLY A 153 -9.12 13.36 13.42
CA GLY A 153 -9.95 14.27 12.62
C GLY A 153 -9.11 15.32 11.90
N GLN A 154 -9.66 15.90 10.83
CA GLN A 154 -9.04 17.05 10.18
C GLN A 154 -8.92 18.19 11.20
N GLN A 155 -7.69 18.67 11.41
CA GLN A 155 -7.40 19.83 12.24
C GLN A 155 -6.79 20.93 11.37
N GLN A 156 -6.88 22.18 11.85
CA GLN A 156 -6.10 23.24 11.23
C GLN A 156 -4.61 22.90 11.38
N VAL A 157 -3.86 23.11 10.29
CA VAL A 157 -2.40 23.01 10.34
C VAL A 157 -1.89 24.06 11.32
N ASP A 158 -0.84 23.74 12.09
CA ASP A 158 -0.20 24.72 12.97
C ASP A 158 0.13 26.01 12.21
N GLY A 159 -0.32 27.15 12.75
CA GLY A 159 -0.21 28.48 12.15
C GLY A 159 -1.28 28.80 11.09
N GLY A 160 -2.10 27.84 10.66
CA GLY A 160 -3.27 28.04 9.81
C GLY A 160 -3.05 29.00 8.64
N ALA A 161 -3.88 30.03 8.54
CA ALA A 161 -3.76 31.06 7.51
C ALA A 161 -2.50 31.94 7.70
N GLU A 162 -2.03 32.12 8.92
CA GLU A 162 -0.85 32.94 9.22
C GLU A 162 0.42 32.36 8.59
N ARG A 163 0.46 31.06 8.31
CA ARG A 163 1.60 30.40 7.66
C ARG A 163 1.91 30.98 6.27
N TRP A 164 0.89 31.31 5.48
CA TRP A 164 1.07 31.95 4.16
C TRP A 164 1.04 33.47 4.25
N LYS A 165 0.21 34.05 5.13
CA LYS A 165 0.18 35.50 5.33
C LYS A 165 1.50 36.05 5.85
N THR A 166 2.16 35.36 6.77
CA THR A 166 3.46 35.81 7.32
C THR A 166 4.51 35.92 6.20
N ILE A 167 4.58 34.93 5.31
CA ILE A 167 5.49 34.97 4.16
C ILE A 167 5.14 36.14 3.23
N GLN A 168 3.85 36.36 2.94
CA GLN A 168 3.40 37.49 2.13
C GLN A 168 3.76 38.83 2.77
N SER A 169 3.50 39.01 4.07
CA SER A 169 3.85 40.24 4.80
C SER A 169 5.36 40.49 4.79
N ILE A 170 6.19 39.45 4.96
CA ILE A 170 7.65 39.58 4.84
C ILE A 170 8.03 40.02 3.42
N LEU A 171 7.47 39.40 2.39
CA LEU A 171 7.74 39.76 0.99
C LEU A 171 7.28 41.19 0.66
N GLU A 172 6.18 41.66 1.23
CA GLU A 172 5.72 43.04 1.11
C GLU A 172 6.68 44.04 1.76
N LEU A 173 7.22 43.71 2.93
CA LEU A 173 8.25 44.52 3.58
C LEU A 173 9.54 44.53 2.76
N VAL A 174 9.99 43.37 2.25
CA VAL A 174 11.15 43.30 1.34
C VAL A 174 10.93 44.18 0.12
N LYS A 175 9.74 44.12 -0.51
CA LYS A 175 9.38 44.98 -1.64
C LYS A 175 9.45 46.46 -1.26
N LYS A 176 8.90 46.84 -0.09
CA LYS A 176 8.90 48.22 0.40
C LYS A 176 10.32 48.75 0.66
N HIS A 177 11.21 47.89 1.15
CA HIS A 177 12.56 48.27 1.56
C HIS A 177 13.65 47.89 0.54
N ALA A 178 13.29 47.36 -0.62
CA ALA A 178 14.21 46.82 -1.62
C ALA A 178 15.34 47.79 -1.99
N ALA A 179 15.03 49.07 -2.20
CA ALA A 179 16.02 50.10 -2.57
C ALA A 179 17.01 50.46 -1.44
N SER A 180 16.63 50.21 -0.18
CA SER A 180 17.54 50.36 0.96
C SER A 180 18.41 49.12 1.11
N ILE A 181 17.81 47.94 0.95
CA ILE A 181 18.51 46.66 1.03
C ILE A 181 19.57 46.55 -0.07
N SER A 182 19.25 46.98 -1.30
CA SER A 182 20.18 46.96 -2.44
C SER A 182 21.38 47.90 -2.32
N LYS A 183 21.43 48.73 -1.28
CA LYS A 183 22.59 49.60 -0.98
C LYS A 183 23.47 49.03 0.13
N CYS A 184 22.95 48.09 0.92
CA CYS A 184 23.68 47.42 2.00
C CYS A 184 24.32 46.09 1.56
N PHE A 185 23.96 45.60 0.38
CA PHE A 185 24.57 44.50 -0.35
C PHE A 185 25.08 45.03 -1.69
#